data_AF-A0A2E6G9N2-F1
#
_entry.id   AF-A0A2E6G9N2-F1
#
_cell.length_a   1.000
_cell.length_b   1.000
_cell.length_c   1.000
_cell.angle_alpha   90.00
_cell.angle_beta   90.00
_cell.angle_gamma   90.00
#
_symmetry.space_group_name_H-M   'P 1'
#
loop_
_entity.id
_entity.type
_entity.pdbx_description
1 polymer ?
#
loop_
_entity_poly.entity_id
_entity_poly.type
_entity_poly.pdbx_seq_one_letter_code
_entity_poly.pdbx_strand_id
1 'polypeptide(L)'
;MIIFVTAFDRYAVKAFDVGAVDYVLKPLDANRVALKVERARSRKFKNNSDISAPDDISLERIDELSEHCEILEKLSNRVRTRSMKDKLGIKDAGVLNVLAFADIDWIDAAGDYMCVNAVGRTHILRSTMK
;
A
#
# COMPACT_ATOMS: atom_id res chain seq x y z
N MET A 1 -5.23 1.78 -0.85
CA MET A 1 -6.59 2.27 -0.55
C MET A 1 -6.48 3.15 0.69
N ILE A 2 -6.85 4.43 0.60
CA ILE A 2 -6.49 5.46 1.59
C ILE A 2 -7.75 6.19 2.04
N ILE A 3 -7.87 6.53 3.33
CA ILE A 3 -8.91 7.40 3.87
C ILE A 3 -8.21 8.60 4.51
N PHE A 4 -8.58 9.82 4.12
CA PHE A 4 -8.02 11.04 4.70
C PHE A 4 -8.85 11.50 5.89
N VAL A 5 -8.19 11.94 6.96
CA VAL A 5 -8.83 12.56 8.12
C VAL A 5 -8.19 13.91 8.40
N THR A 6 -8.96 14.99 8.35
CA THR A 6 -8.40 16.34 8.48
C THR A 6 -9.44 17.36 8.95
N ALA A 7 -9.01 18.50 9.49
CA ALA A 7 -9.91 19.63 9.80
C ALA A 7 -10.13 20.55 8.58
N PHE A 8 -9.43 20.31 7.47
CA PHE A 8 -9.49 21.15 6.28
C PHE A 8 -10.41 20.52 5.23
N ASP A 9 -11.50 21.17 4.89
CA ASP A 9 -12.51 20.70 3.93
C ASP A 9 -12.10 20.93 2.46
N ARG A 10 -11.34 22.00 2.21
CA ARG A 10 -10.92 22.46 0.87
C ARG A 10 -10.13 21.46 0.03
N TYR A 11 -9.62 20.37 0.61
CA TYR A 11 -8.87 19.32 -0.09
C TYR A 11 -9.68 18.04 -0.31
N ALA A 12 -10.95 18.01 0.08
CA ALA A 12 -11.80 16.81 -0.06
C ALA A 12 -11.88 16.32 -1.50
N VAL A 13 -12.07 17.24 -2.45
CA VAL A 13 -12.16 16.91 -3.88
C VAL A 13 -10.84 16.32 -4.39
N LYS A 14 -9.71 16.97 -4.07
CA LYS A 14 -8.36 16.52 -4.49
C LYS A 14 -8.00 15.14 -3.94
N ALA A 15 -8.50 14.80 -2.76
CA ALA A 15 -8.28 13.48 -2.18
C ALA A 15 -8.92 12.37 -3.01
N PHE A 16 -10.10 12.61 -3.60
CA PHE A 16 -10.72 11.62 -4.48
C PHE A 16 -9.96 11.45 -5.80
N ASP A 17 -9.31 12.51 -6.32
CA ASP A 17 -8.48 12.45 -7.52
C ASP A 17 -7.29 11.47 -7.39
N VAL A 18 -6.73 11.33 -6.18
CA VAL A 18 -5.62 10.40 -5.88
C VAL A 18 -6.09 9.01 -5.43
N GLY A 19 -7.39 8.70 -5.57
CA GLY A 19 -7.95 7.40 -5.25
C GLY A 19 -8.22 7.17 -3.76
N ALA A 20 -8.54 8.23 -3.00
CA ALA A 20 -9.08 8.08 -1.66
C ALA A 20 -10.42 7.32 -1.70
N VAL A 21 -10.62 6.42 -0.75
CA VAL A 21 -11.91 5.76 -0.54
C VAL A 21 -12.84 6.62 0.29
N ASP A 22 -12.29 7.47 1.16
CA ASP A 22 -13.09 8.40 1.91
C ASP A 22 -12.28 9.61 2.41
N TYR A 23 -13.00 10.68 2.75
CA TYR A 23 -12.48 11.91 3.31
C TYR A 23 -13.34 12.29 4.53
N VAL A 24 -12.74 12.31 5.72
CA VAL A 24 -13.44 12.54 6.99
C VAL A 24 -12.96 13.84 7.60
N LEU A 25 -13.91 14.75 7.85
CA LEU A 25 -13.63 15.96 8.60
C LEU A 25 -13.58 15.67 10.09
N LYS A 26 -12.62 16.31 10.78
CA LYS A 26 -12.63 16.38 12.25
C LYS A 26 -13.80 17.25 12.73
N PRO A 27 -14.39 16.95 13.91
CA PRO A 27 -14.05 15.86 14.83
C PRO A 27 -14.53 14.48 14.35
N LEU A 28 -13.77 13.45 14.70
CA LEU A 28 -14.07 12.07 14.32
C LEU A 28 -15.22 11.50 15.16
N ASP A 29 -16.26 11.03 14.49
CA ASP A 29 -17.28 10.15 15.09
C ASP A 29 -16.86 8.69 14.88
N ALA A 30 -16.54 8.01 15.98
CA ALA A 30 -16.04 6.63 15.97
C ALA A 30 -16.98 5.66 15.24
N ASN A 31 -18.30 5.83 15.38
CA ASN A 31 -19.28 4.96 14.71
C ASN A 31 -19.25 5.17 13.19
N ARG A 32 -19.09 6.42 12.76
CA ARG A 32 -19.03 6.80 11.35
C ARG A 32 -17.72 6.35 10.71
N VAL A 33 -16.60 6.40 11.44
CA VAL A 33 -15.31 5.88 10.98
C VAL A 33 -15.36 4.37 10.82
N ALA A 34 -15.90 3.65 11.81
CA ALA A 34 -16.04 2.19 11.75
C ALA A 34 -16.83 1.75 10.51
N LEU A 35 -17.97 2.39 10.22
CA LEU A 35 -18.78 2.10 9.03
C LEU A 35 -18.01 2.32 7.71
N LYS A 36 -17.18 3.37 7.66
CA LYS A 36 -16.37 3.70 6.47
C LYS A 36 -15.23 2.69 6.26
N VAL A 37 -14.59 2.27 7.34
CA VAL A 37 -13.55 1.23 7.35
C VAL A 37 -14.13 -0.14 6.96
N GLU A 38 -15.33 -0.47 7.44
CA GLU A 38 -16.04 -1.70 7.08
C GLU A 38 -16.33 -1.75 5.57
N ARG A 39 -16.88 -0.67 5.01
CA ARG A 39 -17.14 -0.54 3.55
C ARG A 39 -15.86 -0.66 2.72
N ALA A 40 -14.79 -0.05 3.22
CA ALA A 40 -13.45 -0.15 2.67
C ALA A 40 -12.95 -1.61 2.61
N ARG A 41 -13.04 -2.34 3.73
CA ARG A 41 -12.63 -3.76 3.81
C ARG A 41 -13.43 -4.65 2.85
N SER A 42 -14.74 -4.46 2.77
CA SER A 42 -15.61 -5.25 1.87
C SER A 42 -15.29 -5.06 0.38
N ARG A 43 -14.71 -3.93 -0.02
CA ARG A 43 -14.21 -3.72 -1.39
C ARG A 43 -12.91 -4.49 -1.67
N LYS A 44 -12.04 -4.71 -0.68
CA LYS A 44 -10.82 -5.51 -0.84
C LYS A 44 -11.11 -6.99 -1.11
N PHE A 45 -12.14 -7.56 -0.48
CA PHE A 45 -12.47 -8.99 -0.61
C PHE A 45 -13.05 -9.38 -1.99
N LYS A 46 -13.66 -8.44 -2.73
CA LYS A 46 -14.21 -8.73 -4.07
C LYS A 46 -13.18 -8.76 -5.19
N ASN A 47 -11.96 -8.27 -4.97
CA ASN A 47 -10.93 -8.15 -6.02
C ASN A 47 -9.87 -9.27 -6.00
N ASN A 48 -10.06 -10.33 -5.20
CA ASN A 48 -9.06 -11.40 -5.01
C ASN A 48 -9.50 -12.77 -5.57
N SER A 49 -10.56 -12.83 -6.39
CA SER A 49 -11.07 -14.09 -6.97
C SER A 49 -10.54 -14.42 -8.37
N ASP A 50 -9.70 -13.58 -8.96
CA ASP A 50 -9.07 -13.87 -10.25
C ASP A 50 -7.57 -14.11 -10.04
N ILE A 51 -7.20 -15.39 -9.92
CA ILE A 51 -6.06 -16.06 -10.56
C ILE A 51 -6.02 -17.48 -9.96
N SER A 52 -6.70 -18.40 -10.64
CA SER A 52 -6.49 -19.84 -10.52
C SER A 52 -5.14 -20.17 -11.13
N ALA A 53 -4.26 -20.81 -10.37
CA ALA A 53 -3.06 -21.44 -10.89
C ALA A 53 -3.46 -22.65 -11.75
N PRO A 54 -2.81 -22.88 -12.91
CA PRO A 54 -2.74 -24.20 -13.51
C PRO A 54 -1.35 -24.79 -13.24
N ASP A 55 -1.37 -25.88 -12.50
CA ASP A 55 -0.29 -26.86 -12.38
C ASP A 55 -0.03 -27.51 -13.75
N ASP A 56 1.24 -27.54 -14.18
CA ASP A 56 1.90 -28.67 -14.87
C ASP A 56 3.25 -28.22 -15.44
N ILE A 57 4.35 -28.70 -14.84
CA ILE A 57 5.73 -28.50 -15.33
C ILE A 57 6.30 -29.87 -15.66
N SER A 58 6.48 -30.15 -16.96
CA SER A 58 7.19 -31.31 -17.49
C SER A 58 8.54 -30.91 -18.11
N LEU A 59 9.51 -31.80 -17.98
CA LEU A 59 10.97 -31.60 -17.85
C LEU A 59 11.79 -31.64 -19.16
N GLU A 60 11.28 -31.17 -20.28
CA GLU A 60 12.01 -31.21 -21.55
C GLU A 60 12.19 -29.82 -22.15
N ARG A 61 13.31 -29.13 -21.85
CA ARG A 61 13.90 -28.06 -22.68
C ARG A 61 15.07 -27.39 -21.97
N ILE A 62 16.25 -28.01 -22.02
CA ILE A 62 17.49 -27.40 -21.51
C ILE A 62 18.15 -26.47 -22.56
N ASP A 63 17.71 -26.48 -23.83
CA ASP A 63 18.26 -25.61 -24.89
C ASP A 63 17.52 -24.27 -25.07
N GLU A 64 16.38 -24.04 -24.41
CA GLU A 64 15.60 -22.78 -24.47
C GLU A 64 15.95 -21.80 -23.31
N LEU A 65 17.06 -22.05 -22.61
CA LEU A 65 17.41 -21.36 -21.37
C LEU A 65 17.81 -19.88 -21.56
N SER A 66 18.20 -19.49 -22.78
CA SER A 66 18.59 -18.10 -23.08
C SER A 66 17.39 -17.18 -23.33
N GLU A 67 16.32 -17.68 -23.95
CA GLU A 67 15.11 -16.88 -24.23
C GLU A 67 14.18 -16.82 -23.01
N HIS A 68 14.13 -17.91 -22.23
CA HIS A 68 13.38 -17.92 -20.98
C HIS A 68 14.01 -17.06 -19.88
N CYS A 69 15.31 -16.77 -19.90
CA CYS A 69 15.92 -15.82 -18.96
C CYS A 69 15.33 -14.42 -19.08
N GLU A 70 15.04 -13.95 -20.30
CA GLU A 70 14.45 -12.62 -20.50
C GLU A 70 13.01 -12.57 -19.96
N ILE A 71 12.25 -13.65 -20.16
CA ILE A 71 10.89 -13.80 -19.61
C ILE A 71 10.92 -13.91 -18.09
N LEU A 72 11.86 -14.69 -17.54
CA LEU A 72 12.07 -14.85 -16.10
C LEU A 72 12.53 -13.54 -15.46
N GLU A 73 13.38 -12.74 -16.10
CA GLU A 73 13.74 -11.40 -15.65
C GLU A 73 12.55 -10.45 -15.69
N LYS A 74 11.76 -10.45 -16.78
CA LYS A 74 10.56 -9.63 -16.90
C LYS A 74 9.51 -9.99 -15.85
N LEU A 75 9.28 -11.28 -15.61
CA LEU A 75 8.36 -11.78 -14.58
C LEU A 75 8.91 -11.48 -13.18
N SER A 76 10.18 -11.74 -12.92
CA SER A 76 10.85 -11.42 -11.65
C SER A 76 10.79 -9.93 -11.37
N ASN A 77 11.07 -9.06 -12.34
CA ASN A 77 10.93 -7.62 -12.20
C ASN A 77 9.47 -7.21 -12.01
N ARG A 78 8.51 -7.84 -12.70
CA ARG A 78 7.09 -7.55 -12.49
C ARG A 78 6.60 -7.98 -11.10
N VAL A 79 7.07 -9.11 -10.58
CA VAL A 79 6.78 -9.60 -9.23
C VAL A 79 7.47 -8.71 -8.17
N ARG A 80 8.75 -8.37 -8.36
CA ARG A 80 9.50 -7.47 -7.48
C ARG A 80 8.92 -6.07 -7.46
N THR A 81 8.60 -5.49 -8.62
CA THR A 81 7.98 -4.16 -8.69
C THR A 81 6.61 -4.14 -8.03
N ARG A 82 5.81 -5.22 -8.15
CA ARG A 82 4.55 -5.35 -7.40
C ARG A 82 4.81 -5.45 -5.89
N SER A 83 5.76 -6.28 -5.48
CA SER A 83 6.15 -6.46 -4.07
C SER A 83 6.74 -5.19 -3.42
N MET A 84 7.43 -4.34 -4.19
CA MET A 84 7.95 -3.06 -3.70
C MET A 84 6.92 -1.93 -3.77
N LYS A 85 5.98 -1.97 -4.73
CA LYS A 85 4.86 -1.01 -4.80
C LYS A 85 3.94 -1.09 -3.59
N ASP A 86 3.92 -2.22 -2.89
CA ASP A 86 3.10 -2.45 -1.70
C ASP A 86 3.87 -2.23 -0.39
N LYS A 87 5.05 -1.63 -0.44
CA LYS A 87 5.91 -1.39 0.74
C LYS A 87 6.34 0.07 0.85
N LEU A 88 6.44 0.57 2.08
CA LEU A 88 6.99 1.87 2.42
C LEU A 88 8.40 1.69 2.99
N GLY A 89 9.40 2.23 2.30
CA GLY A 89 10.76 2.35 2.84
C GLY A 89 10.89 3.63 3.67
N ILE A 90 11.14 3.48 4.97
CA ILE A 90 11.40 4.58 5.90
C ILE A 90 12.87 4.52 6.31
N LYS A 91 13.63 5.55 5.94
CA LYS A 91 15.04 5.67 6.30
C LYS A 91 15.17 6.55 7.55
N ASP A 92 15.61 5.96 8.65
CA ASP A 92 15.83 6.65 9.93
C ASP A 92 17.21 6.29 10.49
N ALA A 93 18.00 7.31 10.86
CA ALA A 93 19.35 7.16 11.43
C ALA A 93 20.29 6.17 10.70
N GLY A 94 20.14 6.02 9.37
CA GLY A 94 20.95 5.10 8.56
C GLY A 94 20.39 3.68 8.42
N VAL A 95 19.30 3.37 9.12
CA VAL A 95 18.56 2.11 9.00
C VAL A 95 17.38 2.28 8.04
N LEU A 96 17.20 1.33 7.12
CA LEU A 96 16.04 1.27 6.24
C LEU A 96 15.02 0.31 6.83
N ASN A 97 13.92 0.85 7.36
CA ASN A 97 12.75 0.09 7.77
C ASN A 97 11.80 -0.04 6.58
N VAL A 98 11.50 -1.27 6.17
CA VAL A 98 10.56 -1.53 5.07
C VAL A 98 9.27 -2.08 5.65
N LEU A 99 8.20 -1.30 5.56
CA LEU A 99 6.86 -1.67 6.06
C LEU A 99 5.98 -2.12 4.89
N ALA A 100 5.23 -3.20 5.03
CA ALA A 100 4.16 -3.48 4.08
C ALA A 100 3.01 -2.49 4.33
N PHE A 101 2.34 -2.01 3.27
CA PHE A 101 1.18 -1.13 3.43
C PHE A 101 0.02 -1.78 4.19
N ALA A 102 -0.03 -3.12 4.21
CA ALA A 102 -1.01 -3.87 5.00
C ALA A 102 -0.80 -3.72 6.51
N ASP A 103 0.43 -3.42 6.93
CA ASP A 103 0.83 -3.32 8.33
C ASP A 103 0.71 -1.89 8.87
N ILE A 104 0.43 -0.90 8.00
CA ILE A 104 0.28 0.50 8.37
C ILE A 104 -1.14 0.72 8.90
N ASP A 105 -1.22 1.10 10.18
CA ASP A 105 -2.47 1.39 10.86
C ASP A 105 -2.99 2.79 10.49
N TRP A 106 -2.12 3.80 10.60
CA TRP A 106 -2.44 5.20 10.27
C TRP A 106 -1.17 6.04 10.10
N ILE A 107 -1.31 7.19 9.42
CA ILE A 107 -0.23 8.17 9.20
C ILE A 107 -0.73 9.55 9.61
N ASP A 108 0.09 10.30 10.34
CA ASP A 108 -0.16 11.70 10.69
C ASP A 108 1.01 12.62 10.35
N ALA A 109 0.69 13.90 10.18
CA ALA A 109 1.65 14.96 9.90
C ALA A 109 2.11 15.61 11.22
N ALA A 110 3.43 15.69 11.41
CA ALA A 110 4.10 16.30 12.55
C ALA A 110 5.13 17.33 12.04
N GLY A 111 4.65 18.48 11.56
CA GLY A 111 5.49 19.53 10.98
C GLY A 111 6.20 19.06 9.71
N ASP A 112 7.54 19.03 9.73
CA ASP A 112 8.38 18.59 8.60
C ASP A 112 8.53 17.06 8.50
N TYR A 113 7.86 16.33 9.39
CA TYR A 113 7.89 14.87 9.46
C TYR A 113 6.48 14.29 9.29
N MET A 114 6.44 13.06 8.80
CA MET A 114 5.28 12.17 8.89
C MET A 114 5.58 11.07 9.90
N CYS A 115 4.64 10.83 10.79
CA CYS A 115 4.67 9.70 11.71
C CYS A 115 3.84 8.57 11.09
N VAL A 116 4.48 7.43 10.83
CA VAL A 116 3.86 6.23 10.27
C VAL A 116 3.70 5.22 11.40
N ASN A 117 2.47 4.93 11.77
CA ASN A 117 2.16 3.98 12.84
C ASN A 117 1.83 2.62 12.20
N ALA A 118 2.63 1.61 12.54
CA ALA A 118 2.54 0.27 11.99
C ALA A 118 2.95 -0.77 13.03
N VAL A 119 2.17 -1.86 13.16
CA VAL A 119 2.48 -2.99 14.07
C VAL A 119 2.75 -2.53 15.51
N GLY A 120 2.01 -1.53 15.98
CA GLY A 120 2.18 -0.95 17.32
C GLY A 120 3.48 -0.15 17.53
N ARG A 121 4.20 0.20 16.46
CA ARG A 121 5.41 1.04 16.49
C ARG A 121 5.22 2.29 15.63
N THR A 122 5.87 3.38 16.03
CA THR A 122 5.88 4.64 15.27
C THR A 122 7.21 4.80 14.56
N HIS A 123 7.15 5.04 13.25
CA HIS A 123 8.29 5.29 12.39
C HIS A 123 8.25 6.73 11.89
N ILE A 124 9.37 7.45 11.97
CA ILE A 124 9.44 8.86 11.54
C ILE A 124 10.00 8.92 10.13
N LEU A 125 9.23 9.53 9.23
CA LEU A 125 9.61 9.80 7.86
C LEU A 125 9.84 11.30 7.70
N ARG A 126 11.06 11.71 7.33
CA ARG A 126 11.40 13.12 7.06
C ARG A 126 10.88 13.56 5.69
N SER A 127 9.58 13.79 5.61
CA SER A 127 8.88 14.32 4.44
C SER A 127 7.57 14.95 4.89
N THR A 128 7.12 15.98 4.16
CA THR A 128 5.81 16.59 4.39
C THR A 128 4.73 15.81 3.64
N MET A 129 3.54 15.73 4.25
CA MET A 129 2.37 15.15 3.60
C MET A 129 1.94 16.08 2.45
N LYS A 130 1.95 15.57 1.21
CA LYS A 130 1.53 16.32 0.00
C LYS A 130 0.11 15.97 -0.41
#